data_AF-A0A496P736-F1
#
_entry.id   AF-A0A496P736-F1
#
_cell.length_a   1.000
_cell.length_b   1.000
_cell.length_c   1.000
_cell.angle_alpha   90.00
_cell.angle_beta   90.00
_cell.angle_gamma   90.00
#
_symmetry.space_group_name_H-M   'P 1'
#
loop_
_entity.id
_entity.type
_entity.pdbx_description
1 polymer ?
#
loop_
_entity_poly.entity_id
_entity_poly.type
_entity_poly.pdbx_seq_one_letter_code
_entity_poly.pdbx_strand_id
1 'polypeptide(L)'
;TINMSDILIIDSRLFEEVEYTENTLTGEELRFIIRKVFPYKEVLVISQNDTSEYDIESKFKPSSPLENSSFEVYEKEAKLFYDKRLLPKIKDCRESIEATKNIFDRISNKGYMNSSMLLEQIRDTIDGDNNYTELSKEDIDNLINNFTKLREELNV
;
A
#
# COMPACT_ATOMS: atom_id res chain seq x y z
N THR A 1 8.82 6.35 4.22
CA THR A 1 8.88 5.01 4.86
C THR A 1 7.48 4.59 5.25
N ILE A 2 7.18 3.29 5.24
CA ILE A 2 5.83 2.72 5.48
C ILE A 2 5.17 3.29 6.75
N ASN A 3 5.94 3.48 7.83
CA ASN A 3 5.43 4.00 9.10
C ASN A 3 4.82 5.41 8.99
N MET A 4 5.45 6.30 8.22
CA MET A 4 5.02 7.70 8.10
C MET A 4 3.89 7.90 7.08
N SER A 5 3.50 6.85 6.35
CA SER A 5 2.49 6.94 5.29
C SER A 5 1.19 6.32 5.79
N ASP A 6 0.07 7.04 5.68
CA ASP A 6 -1.25 6.49 5.99
C ASP A 6 -1.84 5.70 4.81
N ILE A 7 -1.47 6.09 3.58
CA ILE A 7 -1.88 5.46 2.33
C ILE A 7 -0.63 4.98 1.60
N LEU A 8 -0.62 3.70 1.20
CA LEU A 8 0.46 3.07 0.44
C LEU A 8 -0.07 2.71 -0.95
N ILE A 9 0.69 3.06 -1.98
CA ILE A 9 0.39 2.67 -3.37
C ILE A 9 1.49 1.72 -3.81
N ILE A 10 1.10 0.50 -4.15
CA ILE A 10 2.02 -0.62 -4.41
C ILE A 10 1.81 -1.13 -5.82
N ASP A 11 2.90 -1.39 -6.52
CA ASP A 11 2.86 -2.08 -7.81
C ASP A 11 2.50 -3.55 -7.65
N SER A 12 1.57 -4.07 -8.44
CA SER A 12 1.26 -5.50 -8.54
C SER A 12 2.49 -6.31 -8.95
N ARG A 13 3.32 -5.73 -9.84
CA ARG A 13 4.63 -6.29 -10.21
C ARG A 13 5.73 -5.47 -9.55
N LEU A 14 6.19 -5.93 -8.39
CA LEU A 14 7.26 -5.29 -7.63
C LEU A 14 8.64 -5.41 -8.29
N PHE A 15 8.81 -6.40 -9.17
CA PHE A 15 10.09 -6.74 -9.80
C PHE A 15 9.88 -6.89 -11.30
N GLU A 16 10.49 -6.00 -12.10
CA GLU A 16 10.41 -6.04 -13.58
C GLU A 16 11.41 -7.02 -14.19
N GLU A 17 12.49 -7.34 -13.47
CA GLU A 17 13.67 -8.06 -13.98
C GLU A 17 13.66 -9.56 -13.65
N VAL A 18 12.77 -10.02 -12.77
CA VAL A 18 12.66 -11.43 -12.39
C VAL A 18 11.59 -12.10 -13.24
N GLU A 19 11.91 -13.23 -13.89
CA GLU A 19 10.85 -14.09 -14.47
C GLU A 19 9.88 -14.44 -13.35
N TYR A 20 8.60 -14.08 -13.53
CA TYR A 20 7.58 -14.29 -12.51
C TYR A 20 7.41 -15.79 -12.26
N THR A 21 8.07 -16.28 -11.21
CA THR A 21 7.93 -17.65 -10.71
C THR A 21 6.95 -17.67 -9.54
N GLU A 22 6.43 -18.84 -9.19
CA GLU A 22 5.50 -19.02 -8.05
C GLU A 22 6.07 -18.51 -6.70
N ASN A 23 7.37 -18.26 -6.61
CA ASN A 23 8.04 -17.76 -5.40
C ASN A 23 8.22 -16.23 -5.38
N THR A 24 7.72 -15.52 -6.38
CA THR A 24 7.91 -14.06 -6.52
C THR A 24 6.83 -13.32 -5.74
N LEU A 25 7.23 -12.51 -4.76
CA LEU A 25 6.29 -11.72 -3.96
C LEU A 25 5.54 -10.70 -4.83
N THR A 26 4.22 -10.80 -4.84
CA THR A 26 3.34 -9.89 -5.58
C THR A 26 2.99 -8.65 -4.74
N GLY A 27 2.55 -7.57 -5.39
CA GLY A 27 2.06 -6.38 -4.67
C GLY A 27 0.84 -6.68 -3.80
N GLU A 28 0.03 -7.63 -4.22
CA GLU A 28 -1.17 -8.13 -3.58
C GLU A 28 -0.85 -8.92 -2.30
N GLU A 29 0.17 -9.78 -2.35
CA GLU A 29 0.70 -10.51 -1.19
C GLU A 29 1.36 -9.56 -0.21
N LEU A 30 2.15 -8.60 -0.70
CA LEU A 30 2.75 -7.57 0.14
C LEU A 30 1.67 -6.72 0.83
N ARG A 31 0.59 -6.35 0.13
CA ARG A 31 -0.58 -5.69 0.72
C ARG A 31 -1.17 -6.51 1.87
N PHE A 32 -1.32 -7.82 1.68
CA PHE A 32 -1.85 -8.69 2.73
C PHE A 32 -0.96 -8.68 3.98
N ILE A 33 0.36 -8.82 3.81
CA ILE A 33 1.35 -8.79 4.90
C ILE A 33 1.33 -7.44 5.61
N ILE A 34 1.36 -6.33 4.85
CA ILE A 34 1.33 -4.98 5.41
C ILE A 34 0.06 -4.76 6.22
N ARG A 35 -1.11 -5.17 5.74
CA ARG A 35 -2.38 -5.01 6.50
C ARG A 35 -2.46 -5.92 7.71
N LYS A 36 -1.76 -7.05 7.72
CA LYS A 36 -1.66 -7.90 8.91
C LYS A 36 -0.90 -7.20 10.03
N VAL A 37 0.17 -6.50 9.68
CA VAL A 37 1.03 -5.79 10.64
C VAL A 37 0.45 -4.42 10.96
N PHE A 38 0.10 -3.62 9.96
CA PHE A 38 -0.51 -2.29 10.08
C PHE A 38 -1.99 -2.31 9.62
N PRO A 39 -2.92 -2.87 10.42
CA PRO A 39 -4.32 -3.05 10.05
C PRO A 39 -5.10 -1.77 9.74
N TYR A 40 -4.61 -0.61 10.20
CA TYR A 40 -5.28 0.68 10.01
C TYR A 40 -4.66 1.52 8.88
N LYS A 41 -3.62 1.02 8.20
CA LYS A 41 -3.09 1.67 6.99
C LYS A 41 -3.88 1.23 5.76
N GLU A 42 -4.12 2.19 4.88
CA GLU A 42 -4.77 1.94 3.60
C GLU A 42 -3.74 1.57 2.55
N VAL A 43 -4.00 0.53 1.77
CA VAL A 43 -3.04 0.00 0.79
C VAL A 43 -3.76 -0.25 -0.54
N LEU A 44 -3.40 0.54 -1.55
CA LEU A 44 -3.88 0.44 -2.91
C LEU A 44 -2.85 -0.29 -3.77
N VAL A 45 -3.29 -1.24 -4.59
CA VAL A 45 -2.43 -1.92 -5.56
C VAL A 45 -2.75 -1.43 -6.96
N ILE A 46 -1.71 -1.12 -7.74
CA ILE A 46 -1.81 -0.66 -9.13
C ILE A 46 -1.16 -1.68 -10.07
N SER A 47 -1.79 -1.99 -11.21
CA SER A 47 -1.27 -2.97 -12.18
C SER A 47 -1.36 -2.47 -13.61
N GLN A 48 -0.38 -2.85 -14.44
CA GLN A 48 -0.49 -2.66 -15.89
C GLN A 48 -1.38 -3.73 -16.53
N ASN A 49 -1.58 -4.89 -15.92
CA ASN A 49 -2.44 -5.93 -16.50
C ASN A 49 -3.89 -5.67 -16.14
N ASP A 50 -4.80 -6.01 -17.05
CA ASP A 50 -6.22 -6.07 -16.72
C ASP A 50 -6.42 -7.29 -15.82
N THR A 51 -6.55 -7.05 -14.51
CA THR A 51 -6.81 -8.11 -13.54
C THR A 51 -8.32 -8.19 -13.27
N SER A 52 -8.84 -9.41 -13.12
CA SER A 52 -10.21 -9.64 -12.67
C SER A 52 -10.33 -9.63 -11.14
N GLU A 53 -9.22 -9.44 -10.43
CA GLU A 53 -9.20 -9.37 -8.98
C GLU A 53 -9.78 -8.04 -8.52
N TYR A 54 -10.71 -8.13 -7.57
CA TYR A 54 -11.32 -6.96 -6.95
C TYR A 54 -10.24 -6.10 -6.27
N ASP A 55 -10.36 -4.77 -6.43
CA ASP A 55 -9.56 -3.77 -5.70
C ASP A 55 -8.10 -3.58 -6.16
N ILE A 56 -7.85 -3.79 -7.46
CA ILE A 56 -6.61 -3.41 -8.14
C ILE A 56 -6.92 -2.33 -9.18
N GLU A 57 -6.19 -1.21 -9.12
CA GLU A 57 -6.37 -0.09 -10.05
C GLU A 57 -5.45 -0.20 -11.27
N SER A 58 -5.98 0.11 -12.44
CA SER A 58 -5.18 0.10 -13.67
C SER A 58 -4.14 1.22 -13.67
N LYS A 59 -2.92 0.93 -14.15
CA LYS A 59 -1.92 1.92 -14.51
C LYS A 59 -2.24 2.56 -15.85
N PHE A 60 -1.79 3.82 -16.02
CA PHE A 60 -1.94 4.51 -17.29
C PHE A 60 -1.16 3.77 -18.39
N LYS A 61 -1.85 3.54 -19.52
CA LYS A 61 -1.25 3.07 -20.77
C LYS A 61 -1.51 4.13 -21.84
N PRO A 62 -0.46 4.67 -22.48
CA PRO A 62 -0.63 5.61 -23.58
C PRO A 62 -1.46 5.00 -24.72
N SER A 63 -2.36 5.79 -25.31
CA SER A 63 -3.24 5.35 -26.38
C SER A 63 -2.49 5.34 -27.72
N SER A 64 -1.60 4.36 -27.92
CA SER A 64 -0.69 4.24 -29.08
C SER A 64 0.29 5.41 -29.28
N PRO A 65 1.46 5.16 -29.87
CA PRO A 65 2.37 6.21 -30.26
C PRO A 65 1.79 6.90 -31.50
N LEU A 66 0.98 7.94 -31.32
CA LEU A 66 0.78 8.88 -32.42
C LEU A 66 2.18 9.45 -32.71
N GLU A 67 2.63 9.36 -33.98
CA GLU A 67 3.96 9.77 -34.43
C GLU A 67 4.32 11.23 -34.08
N ASN A 68 3.36 12.01 -33.57
CA ASN A 68 3.48 13.42 -33.21
C ASN A 68 3.04 13.76 -31.77
N SER A 69 2.88 12.77 -30.88
CA SER A 69 2.53 13.06 -29.47
C SER A 69 3.73 13.58 -28.71
N SER A 70 3.65 14.79 -28.18
CA SER A 70 4.66 15.32 -27.26
C SER A 70 4.49 14.70 -25.86
N PHE A 71 5.56 14.73 -25.08
CA PHE A 71 5.55 14.33 -23.66
C PHE A 71 4.42 15.02 -22.87
N GLU A 72 4.15 16.30 -23.17
CA GLU A 72 3.09 17.09 -22.53
C GLU A 72 1.68 16.51 -22.77
N VAL A 73 1.43 15.90 -23.95
CA VAL A 73 0.15 15.25 -24.25
C VAL A 73 -0.02 14.01 -23.37
N TYR A 74 1.02 13.18 -23.26
CA TYR A 74 0.98 11.97 -22.42
C TYR A 74 0.86 12.30 -20.93
N GLU A 75 1.55 13.33 -20.46
CA GLU A 75 1.44 13.78 -19.07
C GLU A 75 0.00 14.23 -18.75
N LYS A 76 -0.63 14.98 -19.65
CA LYS A 76 -2.01 15.42 -19.50
C LYS A 76 -3.00 14.24 -19.51
N GLU A 77 -2.81 13.28 -20.41
CA GLU A 77 -3.65 12.08 -20.47
C GLU A 77 -3.48 11.20 -19.23
N ALA A 78 -2.24 10.99 -18.77
CA ALA A 78 -1.95 10.25 -17.55
C ALA A 78 -2.60 10.90 -16.34
N LYS A 79 -2.48 12.23 -16.22
CA LYS A 79 -3.12 12.99 -15.14
C LYS A 79 -4.64 12.80 -15.16
N LEU A 80 -5.28 12.98 -16.31
CA LEU A 80 -6.74 12.78 -16.44
C LEU A 80 -7.16 11.34 -16.08
N PHE A 81 -6.36 10.36 -16.48
CA PHE A 81 -6.60 8.96 -16.17
C PHE A 81 -6.55 8.69 -14.66
N TYR A 82 -5.48 9.14 -13.98
CA TYR A 82 -5.32 8.94 -12.54
C TYR A 82 -6.31 9.79 -11.73
N ASP A 83 -6.63 11.02 -12.15
CA ASP A 83 -7.64 11.87 -11.52
C ASP A 83 -9.03 11.21 -11.57
N LYS A 84 -9.33 10.44 -12.62
CA LYS A 84 -10.61 9.75 -12.77
C LYS A 84 -10.70 8.45 -11.97
N ARG A 85 -9.58 7.73 -11.80
CA ARG A 85 -9.58 6.37 -11.22
C ARG A 85 -8.99 6.32 -9.82
N LEU A 86 -7.77 6.83 -9.66
CA LEU A 86 -7.00 6.69 -8.43
C LEU A 86 -7.34 7.78 -7.41
N LEU A 87 -7.60 9.02 -7.86
CA LEU A 87 -7.93 10.12 -6.95
C LEU A 87 -9.20 9.87 -6.11
N PRO A 88 -10.31 9.33 -6.66
CA PRO A 88 -11.46 8.93 -5.85
C PRO A 88 -11.08 7.91 -4.77
N LYS A 89 -10.30 6.88 -5.11
CA LYS A 89 -9.83 5.86 -4.16
C LYS A 89 -8.98 6.45 -3.05
N ILE A 90 -8.07 7.37 -3.38
CA ILE A 90 -7.26 8.07 -2.38
C ILE A 90 -8.15 8.88 -1.42
N LYS A 91 -9.22 9.51 -1.93
CA LYS A 91 -10.18 10.23 -1.07
C LYS A 91 -10.93 9.27 -0.15
N ASP A 92 -11.39 8.14 -0.67
CA ASP A 92 -12.06 7.11 0.11
C ASP A 92 -11.14 6.56 1.23
N CYS A 93 -9.88 6.27 0.91
CA CYS A 93 -8.88 5.87 1.89
C CYS A 93 -8.69 6.93 2.98
N ARG A 94 -8.57 8.20 2.61
CA ARG A 94 -8.46 9.31 3.58
C ARG A 94 -9.67 9.35 4.52
N GLU A 95 -10.88 9.23 3.98
CA GLU A 95 -12.11 9.22 4.78
C GLU A 95 -12.16 8.01 5.74
N SER A 96 -11.71 6.84 5.29
CA SER A 96 -11.57 5.63 6.12
C SER A 96 -10.61 5.85 7.30
N ILE A 97 -9.44 6.45 7.03
CA ILE A 97 -8.43 6.76 8.05
C ILE A 97 -8.99 7.75 9.07
N GLU A 98 -9.62 8.84 8.62
CA GLU A 98 -10.24 9.84 9.49
C GLU A 98 -11.36 9.23 10.35
N ALA A 99 -12.22 8.40 9.76
CA ALA A 99 -13.29 7.71 10.46
C ALA A 99 -12.72 6.78 11.55
N THR A 100 -11.66 6.04 11.23
CA THR A 100 -10.98 5.14 12.19
C THR A 100 -10.43 5.92 13.38
N LYS A 101 -9.69 7.02 13.13
CA LYS A 101 -9.15 7.90 14.19
C LYS A 101 -10.27 8.46 15.08
N ASN A 102 -11.35 8.96 14.48
CA ASN A 102 -12.50 9.48 15.22
C ASN A 102 -13.23 8.43 16.08
N ILE A 103 -13.37 7.20 15.57
CA ILE A 103 -13.97 6.09 16.33
C ILE A 103 -13.08 5.73 17.51
N PHE A 104 -11.76 5.67 17.30
CA PHE A 104 -10.81 5.38 18.37
C PHE A 104 -10.86 6.44 19.48
N ASP A 105 -10.84 7.73 19.15
CA ASP A 105 -10.95 8.81 20.13
C ASP A 105 -12.24 8.70 20.96
N ARG A 106 -13.36 8.38 20.32
CA ARG A 106 -14.63 8.12 21.01
C ARG A 106 -14.55 6.94 21.96
N ILE A 107 -13.85 5.87 21.58
CA ILE A 107 -13.66 4.68 22.43
C ILE A 107 -12.82 5.07 23.65
N SER A 108 -11.68 5.74 23.44
CA SER A 108 -10.78 6.19 24.51
C SER A 108 -11.50 7.09 25.52
N ASN A 109 -12.41 7.95 25.06
CA ASN A 109 -13.13 8.90 25.91
C ASN A 109 -14.30 8.30 26.71
N LYS A 110 -14.84 7.14 26.32
CA LYS A 110 -16.02 6.55 26.99
C LYS A 110 -15.70 5.64 28.17
N GLY A 111 -14.42 5.33 28.41
CA GLY A 111 -13.95 4.72 29.66
C GLY A 111 -14.40 3.28 29.94
N TYR A 112 -15.06 2.59 28.99
CA TYR A 112 -15.44 1.17 29.16
C TYR A 112 -14.31 0.19 28.84
N MET A 113 -13.20 0.65 28.25
CA MET A 113 -11.96 -0.14 28.18
C MET A 113 -11.12 0.17 29.41
N ASN A 114 -11.06 -0.77 30.35
CA ASN A 114 -10.34 -0.63 31.61
C ASN A 114 -8.82 -0.86 31.47
N SER A 115 -8.37 -1.47 30.38
CA SER A 115 -6.94 -1.71 30.12
C SER A 115 -6.34 -0.57 29.31
N SER A 116 -5.63 0.33 30.00
CA SER A 116 -4.83 1.39 29.35
C SER A 116 -3.86 0.81 28.31
N MET A 117 -3.31 -0.38 28.57
CA MET A 117 -2.39 -1.09 27.69
C MET A 117 -3.02 -1.49 26.34
N LEU A 118 -4.29 -1.92 26.31
CA LEU A 118 -4.95 -2.27 25.06
C LEU A 118 -5.22 -1.01 24.21
N LEU A 119 -5.61 0.09 24.87
CA LEU A 119 -5.80 1.37 24.19
C LEU A 119 -4.48 1.91 23.63
N GLU A 120 -3.39 1.77 24.37
CA GLU A 120 -2.04 2.14 23.93
C GLU A 120 -1.62 1.31 22.72
N GLN A 121 -1.78 -0.01 22.75
CA GLN A 121 -1.48 -0.88 21.59
C GLN A 121 -2.29 -0.51 20.35
N ILE A 122 -3.60 -0.23 20.50
CA ILE A 122 -4.43 0.18 19.36
C ILE A 122 -3.97 1.53 18.82
N ARG A 123 -3.62 2.49 19.69
CA ARG A 123 -3.09 3.80 19.29
C ARG A 123 -1.78 3.64 18.53
N ASP A 124 -0.84 2.87 19.06
CA ASP A 124 0.44 2.61 18.44
C ASP A 124 0.23 2.06 17.01
N THR A 125 -0.65 1.06 16.85
CA THR A 125 -0.94 0.49 15.53
C THR A 125 -1.61 1.49 14.57
N ILE A 126 -2.47 2.40 15.07
CA ILE A 126 -3.08 3.48 14.25
C ILE A 126 -2.00 4.47 13.79
N ASP A 127 -1.07 4.82 14.69
CA ASP A 127 0.02 5.76 14.41
C ASP A 127 1.15 5.10 13.59
N GLY A 128 1.09 3.78 13.40
CA GLY A 128 2.08 3.01 12.66
C GLY A 128 3.33 2.67 13.47
N ASP A 129 3.24 2.74 14.80
CA ASP A 129 4.22 2.21 15.74
C ASP A 129 3.79 0.79 16.16
N ASN A 130 4.65 -0.21 15.97
CA ASN A 130 4.25 -1.62 16.07
C ASN A 130 5.19 -2.41 16.96
N ASN A 131 5.39 -1.89 18.17
CA ASN A 131 6.29 -2.48 19.16
C ASN A 131 5.78 -3.82 19.74
N TYR A 132 4.52 -4.19 19.49
CA TYR A 132 3.85 -5.33 20.13
C TYR A 132 3.38 -6.43 19.14
N THR A 133 3.76 -6.38 17.86
CA THR A 133 3.38 -7.40 16.88
C THR A 133 4.38 -8.55 16.83
N GLU A 134 3.90 -9.79 16.65
CA GLU A 134 4.74 -10.98 16.44
C GLU A 134 5.59 -10.89 15.15
N LEU A 135 5.12 -10.10 14.17
CA LEU A 135 5.90 -9.62 13.04
C LEU A 135 6.25 -8.16 13.32
N SER A 136 7.48 -7.92 13.78
CA SER A 136 7.94 -6.57 14.06
C SER A 136 8.21 -5.80 12.76
N LYS A 137 8.35 -4.48 12.88
CA LYS A 137 8.85 -3.63 11.80
C LYS A 137 10.17 -4.16 11.23
N GLU A 138 11.09 -4.53 12.12
CA GLU A 138 12.41 -5.04 11.74
C GLU A 138 12.29 -6.34 10.94
N ASP A 139 11.31 -7.19 11.24
CA ASP A 139 11.04 -8.40 10.46
C ASP A 139 10.52 -8.08 9.06
N ILE A 140 9.69 -7.05 8.89
CA ILE A 140 9.26 -6.59 7.55
C ILE A 140 10.44 -5.98 6.79
N ASP A 141 11.20 -5.09 7.43
CA ASP A 141 12.35 -4.46 6.81
C ASP A 141 13.38 -5.54 6.42
N ASN A 142 13.59 -6.56 7.27
CA ASN A 142 14.42 -7.72 6.97
C ASN A 142 13.84 -8.59 5.87
N LEU A 143 12.53 -8.80 5.81
CA LEU A 143 11.87 -9.52 4.73
C LEU A 143 12.10 -8.81 3.39
N ILE A 144 11.82 -7.50 3.34
CA ILE A 144 12.06 -6.64 2.17
C ILE A 144 13.54 -6.67 1.79
N ASN A 145 14.44 -6.54 2.76
CA ASN A 145 15.89 -6.56 2.53
C ASN A 145 16.39 -7.93 2.06
N ASN A 146 15.88 -9.02 2.61
CA ASN A 146 16.24 -10.38 2.20
C ASN A 146 15.80 -10.63 0.76
N PHE A 147 14.60 -10.18 0.37
CA PHE A 147 14.18 -10.23 -1.03
C PHE A 147 15.03 -9.33 -1.94
N THR A 148 15.42 -8.15 -1.45
CA THR A 148 16.31 -7.23 -2.17
C THR A 148 17.71 -7.83 -2.37
N LYS A 149 18.21 -8.60 -1.40
CA LYS A 149 19.48 -9.34 -1.49
C LYS A 149 19.37 -10.56 -2.41
N LEU A 150 18.25 -11.28 -2.35
CA LEU A 150 17.97 -12.42 -3.24
C LEU A 150 18.02 -11.99 -4.71
N ARG A 151 17.55 -10.77 -5.01
CA ARG A 151 17.74 -10.10 -6.31
C ARG A 151 19.23 -9.93 -6.66
N GLU A 152 20.02 -9.34 -5.76
CA GLU A 152 21.45 -9.08 -6.00
C GLU A 152 22.28 -10.35 -6.20
N GLU A 153 21.95 -11.44 -5.49
CA GLU A 153 22.64 -12.73 -5.61
C GLU A 153 22.29 -13.51 -6.89
N LEU A 154 21.12 -13.27 -7.46
CA LEU A 154 20.69 -13.93 -8.70
C LEU A 154 21.31 -13.31 -9.97
N ASN A 155 22.11 -12.23 -9.85
CA ASN A 155 22.74 -11.52 -10.97
C ASN A 155 21.74 -11.21 -12.11
N VAL A 156 20.59 -10.67 -11.71
CA VAL A 156 19.69 -9.89 -12.57
C VAL A 156 19.47 -8.55 -11.90
#